data_AF-A0A817V1L3-F1
#
_entry.id   AF-A0A817V1L3-F1
#
_cell.length_a   1.000
_cell.length_b   1.000
_cell.length_c   1.000
_cell.angle_alpha   90.00
_cell.angle_beta   90.00
_cell.angle_gamma   90.00
#
_symmetry.space_group_name_H-M   'P 1'
#
loop_
_entity.id
_entity.type
_entity.pdbx_description
1 polymer ?
#
loop_
_entity_poly.entity_id
_entity_poly.type
_entity_poly.pdbx_seq_one_letter_code
_entity_poly.pdbx_strand_id
1 'polypeptide(L)'
;MLTDFCISESAVRNRPRRRKGLLKMALTGKAALNILGWTIHSALGMRPDNTSTPNSAPSFKMHSLRDRLGDLILIIIDEISLVSHSLFQKINKRLNEIFETADKTDVYFGNISVLLFGDLAQCEPVAAKQIFWAPTGETFSLWSDLFKPINFNINMRQGEDRTFLTFCVE
;
A
#
# COMPACT_ATOMS: atom_id res chain seq x y z
N MET A 1 5.65 -19.75 -3.19
CA MET A 1 5.16 -18.68 -2.30
C MET A 1 5.98 -17.43 -2.60
N LEU A 2 5.56 -16.74 -3.66
CA LEU A 2 6.28 -15.65 -4.30
C LEU A 2 5.91 -14.38 -3.54
N THR A 3 6.81 -13.91 -2.70
CA THR A 3 6.70 -12.54 -2.18
C THR A 3 7.13 -11.62 -3.30
N ASP A 4 6.15 -11.01 -3.95
CA ASP A 4 6.38 -10.02 -4.99
C ASP A 4 6.45 -8.64 -4.32
N PHE A 5 7.53 -7.94 -4.59
CA PHE A 5 7.84 -6.64 -4.04
C PHE A 5 7.70 -5.58 -5.11
N CYS A 6 7.00 -4.49 -4.82
CA CYS A 6 6.74 -3.46 -5.81
C CYS A 6 7.25 -2.11 -5.29
N ILE A 7 8.20 -1.49 -6.01
CA ILE A 7 8.73 -0.15 -5.70
C ILE A 7 8.06 0.89 -6.61
N SER A 8 7.53 1.96 -6.02
CA SER A 8 7.32 3.22 -6.74
C SER A 8 8.47 4.20 -6.45
N GLU A 9 9.10 4.72 -7.50
CA GLU A 9 10.14 5.75 -7.38
C GLU A 9 9.49 7.12 -7.25
N SER A 10 9.93 7.95 -6.30
CA SER A 10 9.50 9.34 -6.16
C SER A 10 10.66 10.21 -5.70
N ALA A 11 10.68 11.47 -6.12
CA ALA A 11 11.79 12.39 -5.92
C ALA A 11 12.06 12.65 -4.42
N VAL A 12 13.30 12.42 -3.97
CA VAL A 12 13.73 12.59 -2.58
C VAL A 12 13.68 14.07 -2.18
N ARG A 13 12.74 14.42 -1.30
CA ARG A 13 12.63 15.78 -0.73
C ARG A 13 13.77 16.05 0.24
N ASN A 14 14.64 17.02 -0.06
CA ASN A 14 15.80 17.37 0.76
C ASN A 14 15.38 18.36 1.87
N ARG A 15 15.13 17.87 3.10
CA ARG A 15 14.86 18.67 4.31
C ARG A 15 15.91 18.37 5.39
N PRO A 16 16.24 19.34 6.28
CA PRO A 16 17.28 19.18 7.30
C PRO A 16 16.99 18.02 8.26
N ARG A 17 18.06 17.45 8.83
CA ARG A 17 18.15 16.19 9.60
C ARG A 17 17.11 16.01 10.72
N ARG A 18 15.88 15.66 10.36
CA ARG A 18 14.91 15.01 11.25
C ARG A 18 14.91 13.50 10.99
N ARG A 19 14.52 12.71 12.00
CA ARG A 19 14.27 11.27 11.79
C ARG A 19 13.21 11.15 10.70
N LYS A 20 13.61 10.62 9.54
CA LYS A 20 12.73 10.47 8.39
C LYS A 20 11.63 9.46 8.76
N GLY A 21 10.37 9.82 8.54
CA GLY A 21 9.23 9.02 8.96
C GLY A 21 9.05 7.78 8.09
N LEU A 22 8.78 6.64 8.73
CA LEU A 22 8.37 5.39 8.10
C LEU A 22 6.95 5.06 8.57
N LEU A 23 6.04 4.82 7.63
CA LEU A 23 4.67 4.38 7.92
C LEU A 23 4.50 2.96 7.43
N LYS A 24 4.19 2.04 8.34
CA LYS A 24 3.90 0.64 8.05
C LYS A 24 2.40 0.42 8.19
N MET A 25 1.79 -0.16 7.17
CA MET A 25 0.37 -0.44 7.10
C MET A 25 0.09 -1.85 6.62
N ALA A 26 -1.06 -2.40 6.99
CA ALA A 26 -1.61 -3.62 6.41
C ALA A 26 -3.15 -3.57 6.41
N LEU A 27 -3.81 -4.43 5.64
CA LEU A 27 -5.27 -4.46 5.62
C LEU A 27 -5.87 -4.97 6.94
N THR A 28 -5.34 -6.09 7.43
CA THR A 28 -5.86 -6.76 8.64
C THR A 28 -5.12 -6.32 9.89
N GLY A 29 -5.81 -6.38 11.04
CA GLY A 29 -5.20 -6.05 12.34
C GLY A 29 -4.05 -6.98 12.70
N LYS A 30 -4.16 -8.27 12.35
CA LYS A 30 -3.11 -9.27 12.62
C LYS A 30 -1.83 -8.97 11.82
N ALA A 31 -1.95 -8.70 10.52
CA ALA A 31 -0.81 -8.34 9.68
C ALA A 31 -0.17 -7.02 10.13
N ALA A 32 -0.99 -6.01 10.45
CA ALA A 32 -0.49 -4.74 10.97
C ALA A 32 0.29 -4.92 12.28
N LEU A 33 -0.19 -5.79 13.17
CA LEU A 33 0.51 -6.11 14.42
C LEU A 33 1.85 -6.82 14.16
N ASN A 34 1.90 -7.77 13.21
CA ASN A 34 3.12 -8.50 12.86
C ASN A 34 4.27 -7.57 12.43
N ILE A 35 3.96 -6.52 11.66
CA ILE A 35 4.95 -5.55 11.21
C ILE A 35 5.10 -4.36 12.18
N LEU A 36 4.49 -4.37 13.36
CA LEU A 36 4.44 -3.25 14.30
C LEU A 36 3.99 -1.94 13.63
N GLY A 37 2.92 -2.04 12.84
CA GLY A 37 2.31 -0.98 12.07
C GLY A 37 0.86 -0.72 12.45
N TRP A 38 0.11 -0.12 11.53
CA TRP A 38 -1.29 0.26 11.71
C TRP A 38 -2.14 -0.38 10.63
N THR A 39 -3.45 -0.54 10.87
CA THR A 39 -4.33 -0.89 9.75
C THR A 39 -4.42 0.29 8.79
N ILE A 40 -4.59 0.03 7.48
CA ILE A 40 -4.74 1.09 6.46
C ILE A 40 -5.82 2.09 6.88
N HIS A 41 -6.97 1.58 7.35
CA HIS A 41 -8.08 2.39 7.81
C HIS A 41 -7.71 3.30 8.99
N SER A 42 -7.01 2.77 10.00
CA SER A 42 -6.60 3.55 11.17
C SER A 42 -5.48 4.54 10.84
N ALA A 43 -4.56 4.19 9.94
CA ALA A 43 -3.43 5.02 9.58
C ALA A 43 -3.84 6.26 8.78
N LEU A 44 -4.80 6.10 7.87
CA LEU A 44 -5.28 7.18 6.98
C LEU A 44 -6.57 7.86 7.46
N GLY A 45 -7.10 7.41 8.60
CA GLY A 45 -8.36 7.88 9.17
C GLY A 45 -9.55 7.61 8.26
N MET A 46 -9.51 6.52 7.49
CA MET A 46 -10.57 6.11 6.58
C MET A 46 -11.66 5.35 7.32
N ARG A 47 -12.91 5.57 6.93
CA ARG A 47 -14.03 4.76 7.40
C ARG A 47 -14.11 3.47 6.57
N PRO A 48 -14.56 2.34 7.14
CA PRO A 48 -14.71 1.08 6.40
C PRO A 48 -15.87 1.04 5.38
N ASP A 49 -16.36 2.18 4.88
CA ASP A 49 -17.58 2.18 4.07
C ASP A 49 -17.35 1.94 2.58
N ASN A 50 -18.33 1.26 1.99
CA ASN A 50 -18.37 0.88 0.58
C ASN A 50 -18.81 2.02 -0.34
N THR A 51 -18.98 3.24 0.17
CA THR A 51 -19.41 4.35 -0.69
C THR A 51 -18.25 4.77 -1.61
N SER A 52 -18.61 5.11 -2.83
CA SER A 52 -17.73 5.63 -3.88
C SER A 52 -17.30 7.08 -3.62
N THR A 53 -17.79 7.70 -2.54
CA THR A 53 -17.36 9.02 -2.11
C THR A 53 -16.08 8.91 -1.28
N PRO A 54 -15.07 9.78 -1.49
CA PRO A 54 -14.01 9.94 -0.52
C PRO A 54 -14.70 10.43 0.74
N ASN A 55 -14.74 9.59 1.76
CA ASN A 55 -15.10 10.04 3.09
C ASN A 55 -13.99 10.96 3.56
N SER A 56 -14.07 12.23 3.15
CA SER A 56 -13.23 13.30 3.66
C SER A 56 -13.36 13.25 5.17
N ALA A 57 -12.30 12.82 5.84
CA ALA A 57 -12.30 12.92 7.29
C ALA A 57 -12.55 14.40 7.66
N PRO A 58 -13.29 14.67 8.75
CA PRO A 58 -13.52 16.05 9.20
C PRO A 58 -12.19 16.81 9.28
N SER A 59 -12.21 18.10 8.94
CA SER A 59 -11.02 18.96 8.79
C SER A 59 -10.03 18.86 9.96
N PHE A 60 -10.53 18.74 11.19
CA PHE A 60 -9.69 18.53 12.38
C PHE A 60 -8.85 17.25 12.33
N LYS A 61 -9.42 16.12 11.89
CA LYS A 61 -8.68 14.87 11.71
C LYS A 61 -7.64 14.99 10.61
N MET A 62 -7.89 15.84 9.61
CA MET A 62 -6.92 16.05 8.53
C MET A 62 -5.70 16.82 9.00
N HIS A 63 -5.89 17.86 9.82
CA HIS A 63 -4.75 18.59 10.38
C HIS A 63 -3.87 17.69 11.25
N SER A 64 -4.46 16.90 12.14
CA SER A 64 -3.73 15.94 12.96
C SER A 64 -2.98 14.88 12.14
N LEU A 65 -3.59 14.38 11.05
CA LEU A 65 -2.93 13.44 10.14
C LEU A 65 -1.75 14.08 9.41
N ARG A 66 -1.87 15.34 8.99
CA ARG A 66 -0.79 16.10 8.36
C ARG A 66 0.38 16.33 9.30
N ASP A 67 0.11 16.69 10.54
CA ASP A 67 1.15 16.87 11.55
C ASP A 67 1.87 15.54 11.83
N ARG A 68 1.12 14.44 11.92
CA ARG A 68 1.68 13.10 12.16
C ARG A 68 2.49 12.57 10.98
N LEU A 69 2.08 12.85 9.75
CA LEU A 69 2.67 12.29 8.52
C LEU A 69 3.59 13.27 7.78
N GLY A 70 3.75 14.51 8.26
CA GLY A 70 4.44 15.59 7.54
C GLY A 70 5.91 15.34 7.22
N ASP A 71 6.58 14.48 8.00
CA ASP A 71 7.99 14.10 7.82
C ASP A 71 8.16 12.68 7.22
N LEU A 72 7.08 12.10 6.67
CA LEU A 72 7.08 10.77 6.07
C LEU A 72 7.91 10.74 4.77
N ILE A 73 8.67 9.67 4.58
CA ILE A 73 9.46 9.43 3.36
C ILE A 73 9.14 8.12 2.66
N LEU A 74 8.61 7.14 3.40
CA LEU A 74 8.41 5.79 2.94
C LEU A 74 7.14 5.23 3.57
N ILE A 75 6.31 4.63 2.73
CA ILE A 75 5.14 3.86 3.12
C ILE A 75 5.40 2.41 2.78
N ILE A 76 5.18 1.53 3.75
CA ILE A 76 5.17 0.08 3.57
C ILE A 76 3.74 -0.41 3.71
N ILE A 77 3.26 -1.17 2.74
CA ILE A 77 1.96 -1.85 2.79
C ILE A 77 2.21 -3.35 2.71
N ASP A 78 1.87 -4.06 3.77
CA ASP A 78 1.95 -5.52 3.85
C ASP A 78 0.58 -6.16 3.53
N GLU A 79 0.61 -7.43 3.13
CA GLU A 79 -0.54 -8.21 2.67
C GLU A 79 -1.32 -7.54 1.52
N ILE A 80 -0.59 -7.07 0.50
CA ILE A 80 -1.18 -6.33 -0.63
C ILE A 80 -2.18 -7.18 -1.45
N SER A 81 -2.07 -8.51 -1.41
CA SER A 81 -3.00 -9.43 -2.07
C SER A 81 -4.44 -9.29 -1.59
N LEU A 82 -4.64 -8.93 -0.32
CA LEU A 82 -5.95 -8.70 0.27
C LEU A 82 -6.53 -7.32 -0.07
N VAL A 83 -5.70 -6.38 -0.54
CA VAL A 83 -6.13 -5.03 -0.88
C VAL A 83 -6.81 -5.06 -2.25
N SER A 84 -8.01 -4.49 -2.34
CA SER A 84 -8.71 -4.39 -3.62
C SER A 84 -8.18 -3.24 -4.47
N HIS A 85 -8.37 -3.34 -5.80
CA HIS A 85 -8.08 -2.25 -6.74
C HIS A 85 -8.74 -0.92 -6.32
N SER A 86 -10.02 -0.97 -5.93
CA SER A 86 -10.77 0.21 -5.50
C SER A 86 -10.24 0.81 -4.19
N LEU A 87 -9.84 -0.04 -3.23
CA LEU A 87 -9.21 0.43 -1.99
C LEU A 87 -7.83 1.05 -2.28
N PHE A 88 -7.07 0.48 -3.20
CA PHE A 88 -5.77 1.00 -3.60
C PHE A 88 -5.88 2.40 -4.24
N GLN A 89 -6.87 2.62 -5.11
CA GLN A 89 -7.21 3.95 -5.64
C GLN A 89 -7.61 4.93 -4.51
N LYS A 90 -8.42 4.48 -3.55
CA LYS A 90 -8.79 5.29 -2.38
C LYS A 90 -7.56 5.68 -1.54
N ILE A 91 -6.61 4.77 -1.33
CA ILE A 91 -5.35 5.04 -0.63
C ILE A 91 -4.54 6.12 -1.35
N ASN A 92 -4.36 6.00 -2.67
CA ASN A 92 -3.64 6.98 -3.47
C ASN A 92 -4.27 8.38 -3.34
N LYS A 93 -5.58 8.49 -3.57
CA LYS A 93 -6.32 9.75 -3.43
C LYS A 93 -6.19 10.34 -2.03
N ARG A 94 -6.31 9.48 -1.01
CA ARG A 94 -6.24 9.90 0.39
C ARG A 94 -4.88 10.45 0.78
N LEU A 95 -3.81 9.84 0.29
CA LEU A 95 -2.45 10.34 0.51
C LEU A 95 -2.24 11.67 -0.22
N ASN A 96 -2.74 11.81 -1.45
CA ASN A 96 -2.70 13.09 -2.17
C ASN A 96 -3.44 14.22 -1.43
N GLU A 97 -4.56 13.93 -0.77
CA GLU A 97 -5.28 14.90 0.10
C GLU A 97 -4.48 15.29 1.35
N ILE A 98 -3.82 14.30 1.98
CA ILE A 98 -3.01 14.52 3.18
C ILE A 98 -1.80 15.38 2.84
N PHE A 99 -1.07 15.05 1.77
CA PHE A 99 0.17 15.72 1.38
C PHE A 99 -0.02 16.98 0.52
N GLU A 100 -1.27 17.40 0.29
CA GLU A 100 -1.59 18.60 -0.50
C GLU A 100 -1.02 18.52 -1.93
N THR A 101 -1.26 17.38 -2.59
CA THR A 101 -0.86 17.12 -3.97
C THR A 101 -2.03 16.66 -4.84
N ALA A 102 -3.27 16.79 -4.36
CA ALA A 102 -4.48 16.36 -5.09
C ALA A 102 -4.77 17.21 -6.34
N ASP A 103 -4.23 18.42 -6.41
CA ASP A 103 -4.29 19.37 -7.52
C ASP A 103 -3.20 19.13 -8.58
N LYS A 104 -2.22 18.27 -8.30
CA LYS A 104 -1.10 17.99 -9.20
C LYS A 104 -1.39 16.80 -10.08
N THR A 105 -1.17 16.98 -11.38
CA THR A 105 -1.16 15.88 -12.34
C THR A 105 0.07 15.01 -12.13
N ASP A 106 -0.05 13.70 -12.40
CA ASP A 106 1.06 12.74 -12.36
C ASP A 106 1.78 12.61 -10.99
N VAL A 107 1.12 13.03 -9.91
CA VAL A 107 1.59 12.82 -8.54
C VAL A 107 0.76 11.75 -7.86
N TYR A 108 1.44 10.69 -7.44
CA TYR A 108 0.84 9.54 -6.78
C TYR A 108 1.33 9.42 -5.35
N PHE A 109 0.48 8.90 -4.46
CA PHE A 109 0.78 8.62 -3.06
C PHE A 109 1.37 9.80 -2.27
N GLY A 110 0.99 11.04 -2.63
CA GLY A 110 1.50 12.25 -1.98
C GLY A 110 2.96 12.59 -2.32
N ASN A 111 3.49 12.03 -3.42
CA ASN A 111 4.92 12.07 -3.77
C ASN A 111 5.79 11.42 -2.69
N ILE A 112 5.28 10.36 -2.06
CA ILE A 112 5.99 9.54 -1.08
C ILE A 112 6.32 8.19 -1.72
N SER A 113 7.53 7.68 -1.48
CA SER A 113 7.92 6.34 -1.94
C SER A 113 7.04 5.28 -1.27
N VAL A 114 6.51 4.35 -2.06
CA VAL A 114 5.65 3.26 -1.56
C VAL A 114 6.30 1.92 -1.87
N LEU A 115 6.21 1.04 -0.87
CA LEU A 115 6.72 -0.30 -0.91
C LEU A 115 5.62 -1.28 -0.57
N LEU A 116 5.33 -2.18 -1.50
CA LEU A 116 4.27 -3.16 -1.36
C LEU A 116 4.87 -4.53 -1.11
N PHE A 117 4.32 -5.24 -0.13
CA PHE A 117 4.65 -6.63 0.19
C PHE A 117 3.39 -7.47 0.19
N GLY A 118 3.52 -8.68 -0.31
CA GLY A 118 2.50 -9.71 -0.23
C GLY A 118 2.78 -10.80 -1.24
N ASP A 119 1.88 -11.78 -1.28
CA ASP A 119 1.91 -12.86 -2.25
C ASP A 119 0.58 -12.86 -2.98
N LEU A 120 0.60 -12.51 -4.27
CA LEU A 120 -0.58 -12.37 -5.10
C LEU A 120 -1.25 -13.70 -5.43
N ALA A 121 -0.55 -14.82 -5.20
CA ALA A 121 -1.11 -16.16 -5.31
C ALA A 121 -1.84 -16.61 -4.03
N GLN A 122 -1.84 -15.81 -2.96
CA GLN A 122 -2.67 -16.05 -1.79
C GLN A 122 -4.13 -15.63 -2.02
N CYS A 123 -4.88 -15.41 -0.95
CA CYS A 123 -6.29 -15.02 -1.00
C CYS A 123 -6.49 -13.72 -1.78
N GLU A 124 -7.47 -13.74 -2.68
CA GLU A 124 -7.98 -12.54 -3.32
C GLU A 124 -8.78 -11.66 -2.34
N PRO A 125 -8.94 -10.36 -2.64
CA PRO A 125 -9.78 -9.47 -1.85
C PRO A 125 -11.22 -9.99 -1.77
N VAL A 126 -11.81 -9.97 -0.58
CA VAL A 126 -13.17 -10.46 -0.35
C VAL A 126 -14.18 -9.66 -1.18
N ALA A 127 -14.86 -10.35 -2.10
CA ALA A 127 -15.90 -9.79 -2.98
C ALA A 127 -15.45 -8.55 -3.78
N ALA A 128 -14.16 -8.45 -4.10
CA ALA A 128 -13.60 -7.32 -4.83
C ALA A 128 -12.49 -7.77 -5.80
N LYS A 129 -12.10 -6.87 -6.72
CA LYS A 129 -11.05 -7.15 -7.69
C LYS A 129 -9.66 -6.96 -7.09
N GLN A 130 -8.73 -7.85 -7.42
CA GLN A 130 -7.31 -7.76 -7.07
C GLN A 130 -6.68 -6.46 -7.59
N ILE A 131 -5.60 -6.01 -6.95
CA ILE A 131 -4.88 -4.77 -7.29
C ILE A 131 -4.46 -4.64 -8.75
N PHE A 132 -4.14 -5.77 -9.40
CA PHE A 132 -3.67 -5.82 -10.78
C PHE A 132 -4.81 -5.92 -11.80
N TRP A 133 -6.06 -5.93 -11.34
CA TRP A 133 -7.20 -5.87 -12.24
C TRP A 133 -7.24 -4.51 -12.94
N ALA A 134 -7.30 -4.54 -14.27
CA ALA A 134 -7.44 -3.36 -15.12
C ALA A 134 -8.86 -3.35 -15.73
N PRO A 135 -9.67 -2.30 -15.51
CA PRO A 135 -10.92 -2.12 -16.23
C PRO A 135 -10.65 -1.97 -17.74
N THR A 136 -11.55 -2.52 -18.56
CA THR A 136 -11.48 -2.35 -20.02
C THR A 136 -11.62 -0.86 -20.37
N GLY A 137 -10.60 -0.29 -21.01
CA GLY A 137 -10.62 1.11 -21.48
C GLY A 137 -9.90 2.12 -20.58
N GLU A 138 -9.37 1.71 -19.42
CA GLU A 138 -8.42 2.57 -18.68
C GLU A 138 -7.06 2.58 -19.38
N THR A 139 -6.51 3.79 -19.58
CA THR A 139 -5.18 3.99 -20.17
C THR A 139 -4.06 3.96 -19.12
N PHE A 140 -4.41 3.98 -17.84
CA PHE A 140 -3.47 4.06 -16.73
C PHE A 140 -3.93 3.21 -15.55
N SER A 141 -3.05 2.38 -15.02
CA SER A 141 -3.26 1.56 -13.83
C SER A 141 -2.17 1.84 -12.80
N LEU A 142 -2.59 2.18 -11.58
CA LEU A 142 -1.70 2.45 -10.45
C LEU A 142 -0.74 1.29 -10.18
N TRP A 143 -1.15 0.05 -10.45
CA TRP A 143 -0.32 -1.13 -10.20
C TRP A 143 0.73 -1.32 -11.31
N SER A 144 0.30 -1.43 -12.57
CA SER A 144 1.21 -1.78 -13.68
C SER A 144 2.17 -0.67 -14.06
N ASP A 145 1.74 0.59 -13.91
CA ASP A 145 2.49 1.72 -14.47
C ASP A 145 3.46 2.34 -13.45
N LEU A 146 3.16 2.18 -12.15
CA LEU A 146 3.96 2.80 -11.08
C LEU A 146 4.87 1.82 -10.36
N PHE A 147 4.57 0.53 -10.37
CA PHE A 147 5.31 -0.43 -9.57
C PHE A 147 6.01 -1.50 -10.41
N LYS A 148 7.23 -1.84 -9.99
CA LYS A 148 8.05 -2.89 -10.59
C LYS A 148 8.12 -4.10 -9.66
N PRO A 149 7.64 -5.29 -10.06
CA PRO A 149 7.69 -6.48 -9.23
C PRO A 149 9.12 -7.01 -9.07
N ILE A 150 9.46 -7.45 -7.87
CA ILE A 150 10.69 -8.14 -7.51
C ILE A 150 10.29 -9.38 -6.71
N ASN A 151 10.60 -10.56 -7.23
CA ASN A 151 10.12 -11.80 -6.65
C ASN A 151 11.23 -12.39 -5.76
N PHE A 152 10.91 -12.72 -4.50
CA PHE A 152 11.84 -13.52 -3.69
C PHE A 152 11.61 -15.02 -3.91
N ASN A 153 12.71 -15.73 -4.19
CA ASN A 153 12.68 -17.15 -4.54
C ASN A 153 13.12 -18.06 -3.38
N ILE A 154 13.55 -17.48 -2.25
CA ILE A 154 14.06 -18.23 -1.11
C ILE A 154 12.99 -18.26 -0.02
N ASN A 155 12.46 -19.44 0.25
CA ASN A 155 11.53 -19.65 1.36
C ASN A 155 12.28 -19.95 2.65
N MET A 156 12.16 -19.05 3.63
CA MET A 156 12.82 -19.19 4.93
C MET A 156 11.95 -19.89 5.99
N ARG A 157 10.66 -20.15 5.71
CA ARG A 157 9.70 -20.72 6.68
C ARG A 157 9.79 -22.26 6.73
N GLN A 158 9.92 -22.90 5.58
CA GLN A 158 9.91 -24.37 5.46
C GLN A 158 11.32 -24.98 5.55
N GLY A 159 12.37 -24.16 5.60
CA GLY A 159 13.74 -24.61 5.82
C GLY A 159 14.22 -25.60 4.76
N GLU A 160 14.79 -26.73 5.19
CA GLU A 160 15.34 -27.77 4.30
C GLU A 160 14.30 -28.78 3.79
N ASP A 161 13.03 -28.68 4.18
CA ASP A 161 11.98 -29.61 3.73
C ASP A 161 11.58 -29.33 2.27
N ARG A 162 12.39 -29.88 1.36
CA ARG A 162 12.24 -29.72 -0.09
C ARG A 162 10.97 -30.38 -0.61
N THR A 163 10.51 -31.47 0.01
CA THR A 163 9.31 -32.19 -0.42
C THR A 163 8.07 -31.33 -0.20
N PHE A 164 7.98 -30.66 0.96
CA PHE A 164 6.88 -29.74 1.24
C PHE A 164 6.97 -28.45 0.41
N LEU A 165 8.19 -27.98 0.10
CA LEU A 165 8.38 -26.83 -0.80
C LEU A 165 7.87 -27.08 -2.21
N THR A 166 8.16 -28.26 -2.79
CA THR A 166 7.67 -28.61 -4.14
C THR A 166 6.15 -28.63 -4.20
N PHE A 167 5.47 -29.17 -3.17
CA PHE A 167 4.02 -29.20 -3.10
C PHE A 167 3.37 -27.79 -3.02
N CYS A 168 4.03 -26.80 -2.41
CA CYS A 168 3.48 -25.46 -2.25
C CYS A 168 3.73 -24.51 -3.44
N VAL A 169 4.39 -24.97 -4.51
CA VAL A 169 4.74 -24.15 -5.68
C VAL A 169 4.01 -24.60 -6.95
N GLU A 170 3.43 -25.82 -6.98
CA GLU A 170 2.47 -26.28 -7.99
C GLU A 170 1.09 -25.63 -7.81
#